data_AF-F3B4X5-F1
#
_entry.id   AF-F3B4X5-F1
#
_cell.length_a   1.000
_cell.length_b   1.000
_cell.length_c   1.000
_cell.angle_alpha   90.00
_cell.angle_beta   90.00
_cell.angle_gamma   90.00
#
_symmetry.space_group_name_H-M   'P 1'
#
loop_
_entity.id
_entity.type
_entity.pdbx_description
1 polymer ?
#
loop_
_entity_poly.entity_id
_entity_poly.type
_entity_poly.pdbx_seq_one_letter_code
_entity_poly.pdbx_strand_id
1 'polypeptide(L)'
;WEYNRQDKSKRRVCHCDNPCTTSSCGRMIYVYPEKNLRAYPGVERGSKEWDETYKIRVNVEKSINHFKDSFCIAKRKTTNEKTLHSDLLLAGISQLLTVVVADKINQRQHIRSLKSLIA
;
A
#
# COMPACT_ATOMS: atom_id res chain seq x y z
N TRP A 1 16.63 28.22 4.70
CA TRP A 1 17.27 29.07 3.67
C TRP A 1 17.89 30.23 4.39
N GLU A 2 19.17 30.48 4.17
CA GLU A 2 19.90 31.59 4.79
C GLU A 2 20.42 32.53 3.70
N TYR A 3 20.37 33.82 4.01
CA TYR A 3 20.85 34.87 3.13
C TYR A 3 22.28 35.24 3.51
N ASN A 4 23.23 35.01 2.60
CA ASN A 4 24.59 35.50 2.74
C ASN A 4 24.66 36.94 2.23
N ARG A 5 24.92 37.89 3.13
CA ARG A 5 25.00 39.33 2.83
C ARG A 5 26.24 39.71 2.02
N GLN A 6 27.34 38.97 2.14
CA GLN A 6 28.59 39.25 1.42
C GLN A 6 28.44 38.92 -0.07
N ASP A 7 27.96 37.72 -0.36
CA ASP A 7 27.80 37.23 -1.74
C ASP A 7 26.42 37.55 -2.33
N LYS A 8 25.55 38.22 -1.56
CA LYS A 8 24.13 38.49 -1.88
C LYS A 8 23.36 37.25 -2.37
N SER A 9 23.72 36.07 -1.89
CA SER A 9 23.16 34.78 -2.35
C SER A 9 22.29 34.12 -1.27
N LYS A 10 21.29 33.33 -1.69
CA LYS A 10 20.47 32.50 -0.79
C LYS A 10 20.92 31.06 -0.88
N ARG A 11 21.21 30.43 0.26
CA ARG A 11 21.65 29.03 0.33
C ARG A 11 20.74 28.22 1.27
N ARG A 12 20.55 26.94 0.99
CA ARG A 12 19.88 26.00 1.92
C ARG A 12 20.96 25.50 2.87
N VAL A 13 20.73 25.61 4.17
CA VAL A 13 21.66 25.19 5.22
C VAL A 13 20.94 24.17 6.10
N CYS A 14 21.61 23.06 6.38
CA CYS A 14 21.15 22.02 7.30
C CYS A 14 21.70 22.32 8.70
N HIS A 15 20.82 22.33 9.72
CA HIS A 15 21.18 22.60 11.12
C HIS A 15 21.11 21.33 11.99
N CYS A 16 21.10 20.14 11.38
CA CYS A 16 21.08 18.90 12.15
C CYS A 16 22.42 18.69 12.86
N ASP A 17 22.39 18.42 14.17
CA ASP A 17 23.60 18.20 14.98
C ASP A 17 24.44 17.00 14.50
N ASN A 18 23.78 15.96 13.98
CA ASN A 18 24.42 14.82 13.33
C ASN A 18 23.92 14.67 11.89
N PRO A 19 24.53 15.38 10.92
CA PRO A 19 24.02 15.42 9.55
C PRO A 19 24.20 14.07 8.85
N CYS A 20 23.14 13.58 8.22
CA CYS A 20 23.13 12.31 7.48
C CYS A 20 23.77 12.37 6.08
N THR A 21 24.32 13.53 5.69
CA THR A 21 24.99 13.75 4.40
C THR A 21 25.99 14.90 4.52
N THR A 22 27.02 14.90 3.68
CA THR A 22 28.03 15.97 3.57
C THR A 22 27.50 17.22 2.85
N SER A 23 26.32 17.14 2.22
CA SER A 23 25.71 18.29 1.55
C SER A 23 25.35 19.38 2.56
N SER A 24 25.76 20.63 2.26
CA SER A 24 25.44 21.80 3.09
C SER A 24 23.94 22.05 3.24
N CYS A 25 23.13 21.63 2.25
CA CYS A 25 21.68 21.73 2.29
C CYS A 25 20.96 20.53 2.92
N GLY A 26 21.71 19.53 3.39
CA GLY A 26 21.15 18.27 3.89
C GLY A 26 20.72 17.33 2.76
N ARG A 27 20.10 16.21 3.12
CA ARG A 27 19.68 15.18 2.15
C ARG A 27 18.43 15.64 1.43
N MET A 28 18.56 15.92 0.13
CA MET A 28 17.40 16.23 -0.71
C MET A 28 16.92 14.96 -1.40
N ILE A 29 15.63 14.66 -1.25
CA ILE A 29 14.99 13.54 -1.96
C ILE A 29 13.95 14.13 -2.90
N TYR A 30 14.20 14.05 -4.20
CA TYR A 30 13.23 14.41 -5.23
C TYR A 30 12.28 13.25 -5.44
N VAL A 31 11.26 13.16 -4.61
CA VAL A 31 10.15 12.22 -4.83
C VAL A 31 8.97 13.04 -5.27
N TYR A 32 8.48 12.74 -6.46
CA TYR A 32 7.19 13.25 -6.87
C TYR A 32 6.11 12.62 -5.98
N PRO A 33 5.17 13.40 -5.43
CA PRO A 33 4.14 12.88 -4.52
C PRO A 33 3.45 11.61 -5.04
N GLU A 34 3.15 11.58 -6.34
CA GLU A 34 2.53 10.45 -7.04
C GLU A 34 3.40 9.18 -7.10
N LYS A 35 4.72 9.31 -6.97
CA LYS A 35 5.65 8.16 -6.99
C LYS A 35 5.75 7.43 -5.65
N ASN A 36 5.32 8.06 -4.56
CA ASN A 36 5.33 7.42 -3.24
C ASN A 36 4.18 7.94 -2.36
N LEU A 37 2.98 7.47 -2.68
CA LEU A 37 1.75 7.77 -1.93
C LEU A 37 1.84 7.36 -0.44
N ARG A 38 2.75 6.43 -0.10
CA ARG A 38 3.01 6.04 1.30
C ARG A 38 3.80 7.10 2.05
N ALA A 39 4.77 7.73 1.41
CA ALA A 39 5.56 8.81 2.00
C ALA A 39 4.78 10.13 1.99
N TYR A 40 4.13 10.44 0.87
CA TYR A 40 3.39 11.67 0.60
C TYR A 40 1.93 11.35 0.30
N PRO A 41 1.14 11.03 1.34
CA PRO A 41 -0.28 10.85 1.16
C PRO A 41 -0.94 12.18 0.76
N GLY A 42 -1.95 12.13 -0.11
CA GLY A 42 -2.73 13.32 -0.50
C GLY A 42 -3.58 13.91 0.63
N VAL A 43 -3.52 13.30 1.82
CA VAL A 43 -4.22 13.69 3.04
C VAL A 43 -3.19 13.87 4.14
N GLU A 44 -3.33 14.90 4.96
CA GLU A 44 -2.40 15.21 6.04
C GLU A 44 -2.34 14.09 7.08
N ARG A 45 -1.13 13.66 7.46
CA ARG A 45 -0.94 12.61 8.47
C ARG A 45 -1.39 13.08 9.85
N GLY A 46 -2.11 12.22 10.56
CA GLY A 46 -2.68 12.54 11.88
C GLY A 46 -4.00 13.32 11.81
N SER A 47 -4.47 13.65 10.60
CA SER A 47 -5.86 14.07 10.41
C SER A 47 -6.82 12.90 10.63
N LYS A 48 -8.09 13.22 10.93
CA LYS A 48 -9.14 12.20 11.09
C LYS A 48 -9.33 11.36 9.83
N GLU A 49 -9.30 12.01 8.66
CA GLU A 49 -9.42 11.34 7.36
C GLU A 49 -8.26 10.37 7.10
N TRP A 50 -7.04 10.76 7.47
CA TRP A 50 -5.88 9.88 7.41
C TRP A 50 -6.07 8.64 8.29
N ASP A 51 -6.48 8.83 9.55
CA ASP A 51 -6.66 7.72 10.49
C ASP A 51 -7.77 6.75 10.05
N GLU A 52 -8.86 7.26 9.50
CA GLU A 52 -9.94 6.45 8.93
C GLU A 52 -9.46 5.66 7.70
N THR A 53 -8.76 6.32 6.78
CA THR A 53 -8.23 5.68 5.57
C THR A 53 -7.14 4.65 5.90
N TYR A 54 -6.25 4.97 6.84
CA TYR A 54 -5.12 4.12 7.19
C TYR A 54 -5.57 2.82 7.87
N LYS A 55 -6.70 2.80 8.58
CA LYS A 55 -7.33 1.58 9.10
C LYS A 55 -7.67 0.57 7.99
N ILE A 56 -8.02 1.04 6.80
CA ILE A 56 -8.34 0.18 5.64
C ILE A 56 -7.11 -0.62 5.19
N ARG A 57 -5.90 -0.06 5.34
CA ARG A 57 -4.66 -0.72 4.89
C ARG A 57 -4.48 -2.12 5.48
N VAL A 58 -4.74 -2.27 6.77
CA VAL A 58 -4.61 -3.58 7.45
C VAL A 58 -5.58 -4.60 6.85
N ASN A 59 -6.79 -4.17 6.49
CA ASN A 59 -7.77 -5.03 5.85
C ASN A 59 -7.36 -5.39 4.41
N VAL A 60 -6.76 -4.46 3.66
CA VAL A 60 -6.20 -4.72 2.33
C VAL A 60 -5.06 -5.74 2.41
N GLU A 61 -4.11 -5.57 3.33
CA GLU A 61 -3.00 -6.50 3.53
C GLU A 61 -3.50 -7.92 3.91
N LYS A 62 -4.48 -8.00 4.81
CA LYS A 62 -5.14 -9.27 5.16
C LYS A 62 -5.85 -9.90 3.96
N SER A 63 -6.55 -9.10 3.14
CA SER A 63 -7.23 -9.56 1.93
C SER A 63 -6.24 -10.10 0.90
N ILE A 64 -5.12 -9.39 0.67
CA ILE A 64 -4.05 -9.84 -0.23
C ILE A 64 -3.42 -11.14 0.27
N ASN A 65 -3.17 -11.27 1.57
CA ASN A 65 -2.62 -12.51 2.12
C ASN A 65 -3.58 -13.68 1.92
N HIS A 66 -4.86 -13.48 2.25
CA HIS A 66 -5.89 -14.48 2.02
C HIS A 66 -6.02 -14.85 0.54
N PHE A 67 -5.99 -13.85 -0.35
CA PHE A 67 -6.02 -14.05 -1.79
C PHE A 67 -4.87 -14.94 -2.27
N LYS A 68 -3.65 -14.64 -1.80
CA LYS A 68 -2.44 -15.39 -2.12
C LYS A 68 -2.48 -16.84 -1.64
N ASP A 69 -2.92 -17.06 -0.41
CA ASP A 69 -2.90 -18.36 0.24
C ASP A 69 -4.08 -19.24 -0.20
N SER A 70 -5.31 -18.73 -0.13
CA SER A 70 -6.52 -19.51 -0.35
C SER A 70 -6.87 -19.72 -1.82
N PHE A 71 -6.46 -18.82 -2.70
CA PHE A 71 -6.63 -18.97 -4.15
C PHE A 71 -5.33 -19.41 -4.85
N CYS A 72 -4.37 -19.95 -4.08
CA CYS A 72 -3.16 -20.61 -4.59
C CYS A 72 -2.25 -19.75 -5.49
N ILE A 73 -2.38 -18.42 -5.47
CA ILE A 73 -1.58 -17.51 -6.31
C ILE A 73 -0.11 -17.47 -5.87
N ALA A 74 0.18 -17.65 -4.58
CA ALA A 74 1.54 -17.56 -4.05
C ALA A 74 2.43 -18.78 -4.35
N LYS A 75 1.87 -19.99 -4.40
CA LYS A 75 2.63 -21.25 -4.56
C LYS A 75 2.39 -21.94 -5.92
N ARG A 76 2.00 -21.17 -6.93
CA ARG A 76 1.75 -21.69 -8.28
C ARG A 76 3.02 -22.24 -8.91
N LYS A 77 2.88 -23.29 -9.73
CA LYS A 77 3.98 -23.88 -10.52
C LYS A 77 4.02 -23.37 -11.97
N THR A 78 2.94 -22.72 -12.41
CA THR A 78 2.79 -22.22 -13.78
C THR A 78 3.63 -20.97 -14.02
N THR A 79 4.39 -20.97 -15.11
CA THR A 79 5.26 -19.87 -15.55
C THR A 79 4.74 -19.15 -16.80
N ASN A 80 3.77 -19.72 -17.51
CA ASN A 80 3.15 -19.09 -18.69
C ASN A 80 2.38 -17.83 -18.28
N GLU A 81 2.74 -16.69 -18.89
CA GLU A 81 2.14 -15.38 -18.64
C GLU A 81 0.63 -15.37 -18.88
N LYS A 82 0.16 -15.95 -20.00
CA LYS A 82 -1.28 -15.93 -20.34
C LYS A 82 -2.10 -16.71 -19.33
N THR A 83 -1.63 -17.90 -18.96
CA THR A 83 -2.28 -18.74 -17.96
C THR A 83 -2.25 -18.05 -16.60
N LEU A 84 -1.12 -17.45 -16.22
CA LEU A 84 -1.00 -16.68 -14.99
C LEU A 84 -2.01 -15.54 -14.92
N HIS A 85 -2.13 -14.77 -15.99
CA HIS A 85 -3.06 -13.65 -16.05
C HIS A 85 -4.51 -14.14 -15.87
N SER A 86 -4.89 -15.21 -16.59
CA SER A 86 -6.21 -15.83 -16.44
C SER A 86 -6.45 -16.35 -15.03
N ASP A 87 -5.49 -17.06 -14.44
CA ASP A 87 -5.58 -17.61 -13.08
C ASP A 87 -5.79 -16.48 -12.04
N LEU A 88 -5.06 -15.38 -12.20
CA LEU A 88 -5.19 -14.20 -11.34
C LEU A 88 -6.59 -13.60 -11.41
N LEU A 89 -7.14 -13.44 -12.62
CA LEU A 89 -8.49 -12.91 -12.83
C LEU A 89 -9.55 -13.85 -12.26
N LEU A 90 -9.45 -15.15 -12.52
CA LEU A 90 -10.38 -16.17 -12.03
C LEU A 90 -10.36 -16.25 -10.50
N ALA A 91 -9.18 -16.19 -9.88
CA ALA A 91 -9.06 -16.08 -8.43
C ALA A 91 -9.77 -14.84 -7.90
N GLY A 92 -9.59 -13.68 -8.55
CA GLY A 92 -10.22 -12.41 -8.14
C GLY A 92 -11.74 -12.50 -8.19
N ILE A 93 -12.30 -12.99 -9.28
CA ILE A 93 -13.74 -13.22 -9.45
C ILE A 93 -14.26 -14.19 -8.38
N SER A 94 -13.52 -15.26 -8.10
CA SER A 94 -13.91 -16.26 -7.09
C SER A 94 -13.91 -15.68 -5.67
N GLN A 95 -12.94 -14.83 -5.34
CA GLN A 95 -12.93 -14.11 -4.06
C GLN A 95 -14.15 -13.19 -3.93
N LEU A 96 -14.48 -12.43 -4.97
CA LEU A 96 -15.65 -11.54 -4.95
C LEU A 96 -16.96 -12.33 -4.83
N LEU A 97 -17.10 -13.42 -5.57
CA LEU A 97 -18.24 -14.33 -5.45
C LEU A 97 -18.40 -14.86 -4.02
N THR A 98 -17.30 -15.25 -3.36
CA THR A 98 -17.32 -15.70 -1.96
C THR A 98 -17.91 -14.63 -1.03
N VAL A 99 -17.51 -13.37 -1.21
CA VAL A 99 -18.03 -12.26 -0.41
C VAL A 99 -19.51 -12.03 -0.66
N VAL A 100 -19.94 -12.04 -1.93
CA VAL A 100 -21.35 -11.85 -2.30
C VAL A 100 -22.22 -12.97 -1.72
N VAL A 101 -21.80 -14.23 -1.86
CA VAL A 101 -22.54 -15.37 -1.31
C VAL A 101 -22.63 -15.29 0.21
N ALA A 102 -21.52 -15.04 0.90
CA ALA A 102 -21.47 -14.92 2.35
C ALA A 102 -22.38 -13.80 2.89
N ASP A 103 -22.48 -12.66 2.19
CA ASP A 103 -23.41 -11.60 2.56
C ASP A 103 -24.87 -12.00 2.32
N LYS A 104 -25.18 -12.65 1.19
CA LYS A 104 -26.55 -13.08 0.85
C LYS A 104 -27.13 -14.12 1.81
N ILE A 105 -26.30 -14.99 2.35
CA ILE A 105 -26.71 -15.98 3.36
C ILE A 105 -26.57 -15.44 4.81
N ASN A 106 -26.27 -14.16 4.98
CA ASN A 106 -26.02 -13.50 6.27
C ASN A 106 -24.88 -14.12 7.12
N GLN A 107 -23.97 -14.89 6.52
CA GLN A 107 -22.82 -15.50 7.20
C GLN A 107 -21.53 -14.73 6.92
N ARG A 108 -21.53 -13.44 7.28
CA ARG A 108 -20.41 -12.51 7.01
C ARG A 108 -19.09 -12.93 7.69
N GLN A 109 -19.15 -13.76 8.71
CA GLN A 109 -17.96 -14.32 9.36
C GLN A 109 -17.13 -15.22 8.42
N HIS A 110 -17.74 -15.75 7.35
CA HIS A 110 -17.12 -16.70 6.42
C HIS A 110 -16.73 -16.09 5.07
N ILE A 111 -16.65 -14.75 4.96
CA ILE A 111 -16.25 -14.04 3.72
C ILE A 111 -14.86 -14.43 3.19
N ARG A 112 -14.06 -15.14 3.98
CA ARG A 112 -12.69 -15.56 3.65
C ARG A 112 -12.59 -17.04 3.28
N SER A 113 -13.67 -17.79 3.16
CA SER A 113 -13.54 -19.19 2.73
C SER A 113 -14.88 -19.76 2.29
N LEU A 114 -14.98 -20.11 1.01
CA LEU A 114 -16.09 -20.91 0.49
C LEU A 114 -16.22 -22.26 1.19
N LYS A 115 -15.10 -22.90 1.56
CA LYS A 115 -15.15 -24.17 2.30
C LYS A 115 -15.88 -24.03 3.62
N SER A 116 -15.74 -22.89 4.28
CA SER A 116 -16.41 -22.63 5.56
C SER A 116 -17.92 -22.38 5.43
N LEU A 117 -18.44 -22.27 4.19
CA LEU A 117 -19.86 -22.10 3.91
C LEU A 117 -20.58 -23.42 3.60
N ILE A 118 -19.82 -24.48 3.29
CA ILE A 118 -20.33 -25.78 2.86
C ILE A 118 -20.16 -26.84 3.97
N ALA A 119 -19.28 -26.57 4.94
CA ALA A 119 -18.96 -27.47 6.05
C ALA A 119 -19.77 -27.16 7.32
#